data_AF-A0A945BGZ1-F1
#
_entry.id   AF-A0A945BGZ1-F1
#
_cell.length_a   1.000
_cell.length_b   1.000
_cell.length_c   1.000
_cell.angle_alpha   90.00
_cell.angle_beta   90.00
_cell.angle_gamma   90.00
#
_symmetry.space_group_name_H-M   'P 1'
#
loop_
_entity.id
_entity.type
_entity.pdbx_description
1 polymer ?
#
loop_
_entity_poly.entity_id
_entity_poly.type
_entity_poly.pdbx_seq_one_letter_code
_entity_poly.pdbx_strand_id
1 'polypeptide(L)'
;KKFEGKIMQKPPIFSALKREGKRLYQHAREGTKVEIQLREVEIESFKIISIEIPKITFEIICSKGTYIRSLAHDFGKELNNGAHLSSLRREMIGDFSFSDAISIDSFKRNILK
;
A
#
# COMPACT_ATOMS: atom_id res chain seq x y z
N LYS A 1 11.14 -16.51 3.96
CA LYS A 1 11.08 -15.02 3.96
C LYS A 1 9.66 -14.61 4.36
N LYS A 2 9.46 -13.89 5.47
CA LYS A 2 8.12 -13.66 6.06
C LYS A 2 7.17 -12.81 5.20
N PHE A 3 7.73 -12.00 4.29
CA PHE A 3 7.01 -11.04 3.48
C PHE A 3 7.07 -11.38 1.97
N GLU A 4 7.25 -12.65 1.62
CA GLU A 4 7.14 -13.16 0.24
C GLU A 4 6.17 -14.35 0.22
N GLY A 5 5.49 -14.55 -0.91
CA GLY A 5 4.44 -15.55 -1.08
C GLY A 5 3.07 -15.08 -0.58
N LYS A 6 2.19 -16.05 -0.32
CA LYS A 6 0.84 -15.79 0.20
C LYS A 6 0.89 -15.44 1.68
N ILE A 7 0.36 -14.27 2.03
CA ILE A 7 0.32 -13.78 3.41
C ILE A 7 -1.07 -13.26 3.76
N MET A 8 -1.42 -13.35 5.05
CA MET A 8 -2.62 -12.73 5.59
C MET A 8 -2.31 -11.30 6.02
N GLN A 9 -3.00 -10.34 5.43
CA GLN A 9 -2.85 -8.93 5.77
C GLN A 9 -4.12 -8.41 6.42
N LYS A 10 -3.96 -7.59 7.46
CA LYS A 10 -5.06 -6.77 8.00
C LYS A 10 -5.11 -5.44 7.23
N PRO A 11 -6.18 -5.15 6.47
CA PRO A 11 -6.34 -3.85 5.85
C PRO A 11 -6.33 -2.71 6.88
N PRO A 12 -5.85 -1.51 6.53
CA PRO A 12 -5.90 -0.37 7.43
C PRO A 12 -7.35 0.11 7.59
N ILE A 13 -7.69 0.61 8.78
CA ILE A 13 -9.00 1.21 9.04
C ILE A 13 -9.26 2.43 8.13
N PHE A 14 -8.21 3.17 7.77
CA PHE A 14 -8.25 4.21 6.74
C PHE A 14 -8.12 3.60 5.33
N SER A 15 -9.15 2.87 4.92
CA SER A 15 -9.29 2.29 3.58
C SER A 15 -10.70 2.47 3.01
N ALA A 16 -10.82 2.28 1.69
CA ALA A 16 -12.09 2.37 0.97
C ALA A 16 -12.93 1.09 1.03
N LEU A 17 -12.47 0.05 1.75
CA LEU A 17 -13.23 -1.19 1.93
C LEU A 17 -14.55 -0.89 2.61
N LYS A 18 -15.62 -1.56 2.16
CA LYS A 18 -16.94 -1.44 2.78
C LYS A 18 -17.14 -2.53 3.83
N ARG A 19 -17.73 -2.13 4.96
CA ARG A 19 -18.23 -3.01 6.02
C ARG A 19 -19.56 -2.43 6.49
N GLU A 20 -20.61 -3.24 6.51
CA GLU A 20 -21.95 -2.82 6.95
C GLU A 20 -22.46 -1.57 6.21
N GLY A 21 -22.31 -1.55 4.88
CA GLY A 21 -22.78 -0.44 4.03
C GLY A 21 -21.89 0.82 4.04
N LYS A 22 -21.03 1.02 5.03
CA LYS A 22 -20.11 2.18 5.14
C LYS A 22 -18.67 1.81 4.76
N ARG A 23 -17.88 2.80 4.32
CA ARG A 23 -16.43 2.61 4.09
C ARG A 23 -15.69 2.62 5.43
N LEU A 24 -14.63 1.83 5.57
CA LEU A 24 -13.85 1.73 6.82
C LEU A 24 -13.31 3.08 7.30
N TYR A 25 -12.89 3.96 6.38
CA TYR A 25 -12.43 5.29 6.80
C TYR A 25 -13.54 6.16 7.41
N GLN A 26 -14.82 5.90 7.11
CA GLN A 26 -15.94 6.61 7.72
C GLN A 26 -16.09 6.19 9.17
N HIS A 27 -16.11 4.88 9.43
CA HIS A 27 -16.07 4.32 10.79
C HIS A 27 -14.86 4.86 11.58
N ALA A 28 -13.68 4.94 10.96
CA ALA A 28 -12.47 5.49 11.58
C ALA A 28 -12.64 6.94 12.04
N ARG A 29 -13.27 7.79 11.22
CA ARG A 29 -13.52 9.20 11.52
C ARG A 29 -14.62 9.39 12.55
N GLU A 30 -15.60 8.49 12.59
CA GLU A 30 -16.68 8.45 13.58
C GLU A 30 -16.18 7.89 14.94
N GLY A 31 -14.99 7.28 14.99
CA GLY A 31 -14.46 6.63 16.20
C GLY A 31 -15.12 5.28 16.50
N THR A 32 -15.92 4.75 15.58
CA THR A 32 -16.68 3.50 15.75
C THR A 32 -15.75 2.30 15.60
N LYS A 33 -15.84 1.35 16.54
CA LYS A 33 -15.13 0.07 16.42
C LYS A 33 -15.78 -0.75 15.31
N VAL A 34 -14.98 -1.12 14.31
CA VAL A 34 -15.40 -2.00 13.22
C VAL A 34 -14.42 -3.17 13.12
N GLU A 35 -14.95 -4.38 13.00
CA GLU A 35 -14.12 -5.56 12.81
C GLU A 35 -13.54 -5.55 11.39
N ILE A 36 -12.21 -5.68 11.30
CA ILE A 36 -11.50 -5.75 10.02
C ILE A 36 -10.99 -7.17 9.84
N GLN A 37 -11.62 -7.89 8.89
CA GLN A 37 -11.20 -9.22 8.51
C GLN A 37 -9.85 -9.21 7.78
N LEU A 38 -9.02 -10.21 8.10
CA LEU A 38 -7.79 -10.49 7.37
C LEU A 38 -8.12 -10.89 5.94
N ARG A 39 -7.21 -10.58 5.02
CA ARG A 39 -7.30 -10.95 3.61
C ARG A 39 -5.99 -11.57 3.16
N GLU A 40 -6.09 -12.63 2.37
CA GLU A 40 -4.92 -13.17 1.69
C GLU A 40 -4.51 -12.22 0.57
N VAL A 41 -3.21 -11.93 0.51
CA VAL A 41 -2.54 -11.24 -0.58
C VAL A 41 -1.28 -12.03 -0.94
N GLU A 42 -0.73 -11.76 -2.12
CA GLU A 42 0.47 -12.44 -2.60
C GLU A 42 1.55 -11.41 -2.88
N ILE A 43 2.74 -11.63 -2.31
CA ILE A 43 3.93 -10.83 -2.57
C ILE A 43 4.85 -11.69 -3.42
N GLU A 44 4.95 -11.35 -4.70
CA GLU A 44 5.80 -12.06 -5.65
C GLU A 44 7.27 -11.78 -5.38
N SER A 45 7.62 -10.53 -5.08
CA SER A 45 8.99 -10.14 -4.73
C SER A 45 9.02 -9.01 -3.70
N PHE A 46 9.99 -9.06 -2.80
CA PHE A 46 10.26 -8.00 -1.82
C PHE A 46 11.76 -7.77 -1.73
N LYS A 47 12.23 -6.60 -2.15
CA LYS A 47 13.65 -6.28 -2.22
C LYS A 47 13.97 -4.99 -1.48
N ILE A 48 14.86 -5.07 -0.49
CA ILE A 48 15.41 -3.86 0.15
C ILE A 48 16.39 -3.19 -0.82
N ILE A 49 16.19 -1.90 -1.05
CA ILE A 49 16.97 -1.06 -1.97
C ILE A 49 18.00 -0.22 -1.22
N SER A 50 17.60 0.41 -0.11
CA SER A 50 18.52 1.16 0.76
C SER A 50 18.10 1.10 2.22
N ILE A 51 19.09 1.24 3.11
CA ILE A 51 18.90 1.38 4.56
C ILE A 51 19.65 2.64 5.00
N GLU A 52 18.89 3.66 5.36
CA GLU A 52 19.35 4.99 5.76
C GLU A 52 18.56 5.40 7.01
N ILE A 53 18.87 4.76 8.14
CA ILE A 53 18.08 4.87 9.38
C ILE A 53 17.79 6.34 9.73
N PRO A 54 16.51 6.69 10.00
CA PRO A 54 15.37 5.81 10.26
C PRO A 54 14.57 5.36 9.02
N LYS A 55 15.10 5.53 7.80
CA LYS A 55 14.42 5.19 6.54
C LYS A 55 14.95 3.88 5.96
N ILE A 56 14.02 3.05 5.48
CA ILE A 56 14.31 1.85 4.71
C ILE A 56 13.51 1.95 3.42
N THR A 57 14.18 1.83 2.29
CA THR A 57 13.55 1.82 0.97
C THR A 57 13.49 0.40 0.47
N PHE A 58 12.32 -0.03 -0.02
CA PHE A 58 12.14 -1.33 -0.65
C PHE A 58 11.30 -1.22 -1.92
N GLU A 59 11.52 -2.17 -2.82
CA GLU A 59 10.72 -2.41 -4.01
C GLU A 59 9.90 -3.70 -3.79
N ILE A 60 8.68 -3.71 -4.31
CA ILE A 60 7.74 -4.81 -4.10
C ILE A 60 6.88 -5.06 -5.34
N ILE A 61 6.75 -6.34 -5.72
CA ILE A 61 5.75 -6.83 -6.67
C ILE A 61 4.69 -7.59 -5.87
N CYS A 62 3.42 -7.20 -6.01
CA CYS A 62 2.35 -7.76 -5.20
C CYS A 62 1.01 -7.82 -5.96
N SER A 63 0.13 -8.70 -5.49
CA SER A 63 -1.20 -8.87 -6.05
C SER A 63 -2.13 -7.71 -5.70
N LYS A 64 -3.25 -7.61 -6.45
CA LYS A 64 -4.26 -6.57 -6.23
C LYS A 64 -4.79 -6.59 -4.79
N GLY A 65 -5.04 -5.40 -4.24
CA GLY A 65 -5.60 -5.25 -2.89
C GLY A 65 -4.56 -5.32 -1.76
N THR A 66 -3.27 -5.46 -2.08
CA THR A 66 -2.17 -5.34 -1.12
C THR A 66 -2.05 -3.90 -0.61
N TYR A 67 -2.10 -3.74 0.72
CA TYR A 67 -1.88 -2.46 1.39
C TYR A 67 -0.42 -2.34 1.79
N ILE A 68 0.36 -1.57 1.02
CA ILE A 68 1.78 -1.27 1.36
C ILE A 68 1.91 -0.59 2.74
N ARG A 69 0.90 0.18 3.16
CA ARG A 69 0.82 0.78 4.50
C ARG A 69 0.77 -0.29 5.61
N SER A 70 -0.06 -1.32 5.45
CA SER A 70 -0.12 -2.43 6.40
C SER A 70 1.19 -3.22 6.41
N LEU A 71 1.77 -3.44 5.22
CA LEU A 71 3.04 -4.13 5.10
C LEU A 71 4.18 -3.38 5.83
N ALA A 72 4.27 -2.06 5.67
CA ALA A 72 5.26 -1.24 6.38
C ALA A 72 5.09 -1.34 7.91
N HIS A 73 3.85 -1.29 8.40
CA HIS A 73 3.54 -1.46 9.82
C HIS A 73 3.93 -2.85 10.34
N ASP A 74 3.59 -3.91 9.60
CA ASP A 74 3.89 -5.29 9.99
C ASP A 74 5.39 -5.58 9.93
N PHE A 75 6.10 -5.00 8.96
CA PHE A 75 7.56 -5.04 8.87
C PHE A 75 8.21 -4.35 10.07
N GLY A 76 7.74 -3.17 10.46
CA GLY A 76 8.21 -2.49 11.67
C GLY A 76 8.02 -3.35 12.93
N LYS A 77 6.83 -3.94 13.09
CA LYS A 77 6.53 -4.85 14.21
C LYS A 77 7.49 -6.03 14.26
N GLU A 78 7.82 -6.61 13.10
CA GLU A 78 8.75 -7.73 13.03
C GLU A 78 10.17 -7.36 13.44
N LEU A 79 10.55 -6.11 13.21
CA LEU A 79 11.81 -5.55 13.69
C LEU A 79 11.75 -5.18 15.19
N ASN A 80 10.71 -5.57 15.91
CA ASN A 80 10.44 -5.19 17.29
C ASN A 80 10.39 -3.66 17.50
N ASN A 81 9.90 -2.92 16.49
CA ASN A 81 9.75 -1.48 16.53
C ASN A 81 8.42 -1.04 15.85
N GLY A 82 8.18 0.27 15.74
CA GLY A 82 7.13 0.84 14.90
C GLY A 82 7.68 1.30 13.56
N ALA A 83 6.92 1.09 12.49
CA ALA A 83 7.18 1.72 11.20
C ALA A 83 5.88 2.18 10.55
N HIS A 84 5.99 3.23 9.74
CA HIS A 84 4.89 3.72 8.92
C HIS A 84 5.43 4.09 7.54
N LEU A 85 4.55 4.06 6.54
CA LEU A 85 4.88 4.45 5.19
C LEU A 85 5.02 5.98 5.11
N SER A 86 6.22 6.46 4.78
CA SER A 86 6.53 7.90 4.66
C SER A 86 6.46 8.40 3.22
N SER A 87 6.74 7.53 2.24
CA SER A 87 6.64 7.80 0.80
C SER A 87 6.20 6.54 0.07
N LEU A 88 5.46 6.70 -1.03
CA LEU A 88 5.05 5.61 -1.90
C LEU A 88 4.95 6.11 -3.33
N ARG A 89 5.56 5.37 -4.24
CA ARG A 89 5.36 5.52 -5.68
C ARG A 89 4.98 4.16 -6.25
N ARG A 90 4.03 4.18 -7.18
CA ARG A 90 3.66 2.99 -7.94
C ARG A 90 4.29 3.11 -9.31
N GLU A 91 5.30 2.31 -9.57
CA GLU A 91 6.06 2.31 -10.83
C GLU A 91 5.31 1.59 -11.96
N MET A 92 4.43 0.63 -11.64
CA MET A 92 3.79 -0.22 -12.64
C MET A 92 2.39 -0.71 -12.23
N ILE A 93 1.52 -0.94 -13.21
CA ILE A 93 0.21 -1.59 -13.07
C ILE A 93 0.01 -2.55 -14.25
N GLY A 94 0.23 -3.86 -14.04
CA GLY A 94 0.24 -4.81 -15.15
C GLY A 94 1.24 -4.34 -16.20
N ASP A 95 0.80 -4.19 -17.46
CA ASP A 95 1.67 -3.78 -18.56
C ASP A 95 1.93 -2.26 -18.64
N PHE A 96 1.32 -1.46 -17.76
CA PHE A 96 1.46 0.00 -17.77
C PHE A 96 2.57 0.47 -16.84
N SER A 97 3.61 1.08 -17.40
CA SER A 97 4.73 1.66 -16.66
C SER A 97 4.53 3.15 -16.36
N PHE A 98 5.10 3.61 -15.24
CA PHE A 98 5.17 5.03 -14.89
C PHE A 98 6.01 5.84 -15.91
N SER A 99 6.97 5.22 -16.58
CA SER A 99 7.74 5.86 -17.66
C SER A 99 6.84 6.38 -18.80
N ASP A 100 5.71 5.71 -19.02
CA ASP A 100 4.77 6.00 -20.08
C ASP A 100 3.61 6.90 -19.59
N ALA A 101 3.64 7.26 -18.30
CA ALA A 101 2.60 8.07 -17.69
C ALA A 101 2.70 9.54 -18.12
N ILE A 102 1.55 10.12 -18.45
CA ILE A 102 1.42 11.53 -18.81
C ILE A 102 1.04 12.30 -17.54
N SER A 103 1.77 13.39 -17.24
CA SER A 103 1.39 14.28 -16.14
C SER A 103 0.08 15.01 -16.44
N ILE A 104 -0.68 15.36 -15.40
CA ILE A 104 -1.94 16.11 -15.55
C ILE A 104 -1.72 17.43 -16.31
N ASP A 105 -0.60 18.11 -16.07
CA ASP A 105 -0.28 19.36 -16.77
C ASP A 105 0.01 19.14 -18.25
N SER A 106 0.72 18.06 -18.59
CA SER A 106 0.97 17.69 -19.99
C SER A 106 -0.34 17.33 -20.70
N PHE A 107 -1.20 16.56 -20.03
CA PHE A 107 -2.52 16.20 -20.53
C PHE A 107 -3.39 17.43 -20.81
N LYS A 108 -3.48 18.38 -19.86
CA LYS A 108 -4.23 19.64 -20.05
C LYS A 108 -3.76 20.45 -21.25
N ARG A 109 -2.44 20.55 -21.46
CA ARG A 109 -1.87 21.26 -22.62
C ARG A 109 -2.21 20.60 -23.96
N ASN A 110 -2.44 19.30 -23.99
CA ASN A 110 -2.74 18.57 -25.23
C ASN A 110 -4.22 18.62 -25.63
N ILE A 111 -5.14 18.85 -24.69
CA ILE A 111 -6.60 18.93 -24.96
C ILE A 111 -7.07 20.36 -25.22
N LEU A 112 -6.38 21.38 -24.69
CA LEU A 112 -6.73 22.79 -24.88
C LEU A 112 -6.13 23.40 -26.17
N LYS A 113 -5.63 22.57 -27.08
CA LYS A 113 -5.29 22.96 -28.46
C LYS A 113 -6.49 22.73 -29.35
#